data_AF-A0A7L4YCI7-F1
#
_entry.id   AF-A0A7L4YCI7-F1
#
_cell.length_a   1.000
_cell.length_b   1.000
_cell.length_c   1.000
_cell.angle_alpha   90.00
_cell.angle_beta   90.00
_cell.angle_gamma   90.00
#
_symmetry.space_group_name_H-M   'P 1'
#
loop_
_entity.id
_entity.type
_entity.pdbx_description
1 polymer ?
#
loop_
_entity_poly.entity_id
_entity_poly.type
_entity_poly.pdbx_seq_one_letter_code
_entity_poly.pdbx_strand_id
1 'polypeptide(L)' 'MHHRPGGPARLPCLTVVFCHGGGWVLCGLDTHDRTCRALCRESGAVLVRVDCRLAPEARFPAAVEDA' A
#
# COMPACT_ATOMS: atom_id res chain seq x y z
N MET A 1 -4.94 3.29 2.65
CA MET A 1 -5.05 4.66 2.08
C MET A 1 -4.50 4.73 0.66
N HIS A 2 -4.90 5.68 -0.20
CA HIS A 2 -4.51 5.69 -1.62
C HIS A 2 -3.87 7.00 -2.12
N HIS A 3 -2.98 6.91 -3.11
CA HIS A 3 -2.40 8.02 -3.87
C HIS A 3 -2.86 7.96 -5.32
N ARG A 4 -3.02 9.14 -5.94
CA ARG A 4 -3.30 9.28 -7.37
C ARG A 4 -2.21 10.13 -8.03
N PRO A 5 -1.79 9.78 -9.24
CA PRO A 5 -0.88 10.61 -10.02
C PRO A 5 -1.57 11.94 -10.38
N GLY A 6 -0.79 13.01 -10.52
CA GLY A 6 -1.33 14.31 -10.92
C GLY A 6 -1.79 14.32 -12.38
N GLY A 7 -2.94 14.96 -12.65
CA GLY A 7 -3.53 15.07 -14.00
C GLY A 7 -4.89 14.37 -14.14
N PRO A 8 -5.60 14.56 -15.26
CA PRO A 8 -6.90 13.93 -15.48
C PRO A 8 -6.76 12.40 -15.55
N ALA A 9 -7.48 11.70 -14.68
CA ALA A 9 -7.48 10.24 -14.64
C ALA A 9 -8.04 9.68 -15.96
N ARG A 10 -7.21 9.00 -16.75
CA ARG A 10 -7.66 8.20 -17.89
C ARG A 10 -8.12 6.85 -17.37
N LEU A 11 -9.38 6.53 -17.60
CA LEU A 11 -9.95 5.24 -17.24
C LEU A 11 -9.87 4.28 -18.45
N PRO A 12 -9.53 3.00 -18.23
CA PRO A 12 -9.09 2.42 -16.95
C PRO A 12 -7.67 2.87 -16.56
N CYS A 13 -7.46 3.14 -15.27
CA CYS A 13 -6.15 3.48 -14.72
C CYS A 13 -5.49 2.25 -14.08
N LEU A 14 -4.20 2.05 -14.37
CA LEU A 14 -3.39 1.04 -13.68
C LEU A 14 -3.47 1.28 -12.16
N THR A 15 -3.66 0.21 -11.39
CA THR A 15 -3.73 0.26 -9.92
C THR A 15 -2.72 -0.69 -9.33
N VAL A 16 -1.92 -0.20 -8.37
CA VAL A 16 -0.92 -0.96 -7.64
C VAL A 16 -1.36 -1.06 -6.19
N VAL A 17 -1.48 -2.29 -5.68
CA VAL A 17 -1.72 -2.57 -4.26
C VAL A 17 -0.36 -2.80 -3.60
N PHE A 18 -0.08 -2.08 -2.53
CA PHE A 18 1.17 -2.14 -1.77
C PHE A 18 0.89 -2.62 -0.35
N CYS A 19 1.47 -3.77 -0.01
CA CYS A 19 1.55 -4.28 1.36
C CYS A 19 2.94 -3.98 1.91
N HIS A 20 3.02 -3.39 3.10
CA HIS A 20 4.29 -2.99 3.68
C HIS A 20 5.13 -4.20 4.12
N GLY A 21 6.45 -4.03 4.12
CA GLY A 21 7.38 -5.01 4.69
C GLY A 21 7.37 -5.02 6.22
N GLY A 22 8.31 -5.73 6.84
CA GLY A 22 8.42 -5.82 8.31
C GLY A 22 7.86 -7.11 8.92
N GLY A 23 7.70 -8.15 8.10
CA GLY A 23 7.37 -9.51 8.56
C GLY A 23 6.00 -9.63 9.23
N TRP A 24 5.07 -8.73 8.91
CA TRP A 24 3.76 -8.60 9.59
C TRP A 24 3.85 -8.29 11.08
N VAL A 25 4.98 -7.77 11.56
CA VAL A 25 5.22 -7.40 12.96
C VAL A 25 5.55 -5.91 13.08
N LEU A 26 6.25 -5.36 12.09
CA LEU A 26 6.78 -4.00 12.11
C LEU A 26 6.20 -3.17 10.96
N CYS A 27 6.33 -1.85 11.10
CA CYS A 27 5.87 -0.82 10.15
C CYS A 27 4.35 -0.67 10.09
N GLY A 28 3.91 0.36 9.36
CA GLY A 28 2.51 0.59 9.04
C GLY A 28 2.38 1.63 7.94
N LEU A 29 1.20 2.24 7.86
CA LEU A 29 0.84 3.20 6.81
C LEU A 29 1.84 4.36 6.62
N ASP A 30 2.45 4.86 7.70
CA ASP A 30 3.33 6.04 7.65
C ASP A 30 4.76 5.72 7.19
N THR A 31 5.21 4.47 7.37
CA THR A 31 6.63 4.11 7.19
C THR A 31 7.07 4.15 5.72
N HIS A 32 6.12 4.00 4.78
CA HIS A 32 6.40 3.89 3.35
C HIS A 32 5.78 5.02 2.50
N ASP A 33 5.35 6.13 3.11
CA ASP A 33 4.67 7.21 2.38
C ASP A 33 5.51 7.80 1.24
N ARG A 34 6.81 8.05 1.48
CA ARG A 34 7.72 8.58 0.44
C ARG A 34 7.86 7.61 -0.74
N THR A 35 8.09 6.33 -0.45
CA THR A 35 8.19 5.27 -1.46
C THR A 35 6.91 5.15 -2.28
N CYS A 36 5.76 5.17 -1.59
CA CYS A 36 4.44 5.06 -2.21
C CYS A 36 4.11 6.25 -3.13
N ARG A 37 4.46 7.48 -2.72
CA ARG A 37 4.32 8.66 -3.56
C ARG A 37 5.23 8.63 -4.77
N ALA A 38 6.49 8.22 -4.60
CA ALA A 38 7.42 8.08 -5.71
C ALA A 38 6.91 7.04 -6.73
N LEU A 39 6.50 5.86 -6.25
CA LEU A 39 5.96 4.80 -7.09
C LEU A 39 4.67 5.23 -7.82
N CYS A 40 3.74 5.90 -7.14
CA CYS A 40 2.53 6.45 -7.76
C CYS A 40 2.85 7.46 -8.87
N ARG A 41 3.80 8.37 -8.63
CA ARG A 41 4.21 9.38 -9.60
C ARG A 41 4.90 8.77 -10.82
N GLU A 42 5.81 7.83 -10.59
CA GLU A 42 6.66 7.25 -11.63
C GLU A 42 5.92 6.22 -12.48
N SER A 43 5.04 5.42 -11.86
CA SER A 43 4.22 4.45 -12.59
C SER A 43 3.02 5.10 -13.31
N GLY A 44 2.61 6.31 -12.90
CA GLY A 44 1.34 6.89 -13.34
C GLY A 44 0.12 6.06 -12.90
N ALA A 45 0.28 5.17 -11.93
CA ALA A 45 -0.76 4.31 -11.41
C ALA A 45 -1.40 4.90 -10.15
N VAL A 46 -2.67 4.56 -9.90
CA VAL A 46 -3.26 4.71 -8.57
C VAL A 46 -2.57 3.72 -7.65
N LEU A 47 -2.12 4.19 -6.48
CA LEU A 47 -1.45 3.34 -5.51
C LEU A 47 -2.32 3.20 -4.27
N VAL A 48 -2.62 1.97 -3.85
CA VAL A 48 -3.40 1.68 -2.65
C VAL A 48 -2.51 0.96 -1.65
N ARG A 49 -2.36 1.52 -0.45
CA ARG A 49 -1.68 0.88 0.67
C ARG A 49 -2.67 0.10 1.53
N VAL A 50 -2.32 -1.14 1.83
CA VAL A 50 -3.02 -1.99 2.79
C VAL A 50 -2.41 -1.78 4.18
N ASP A 51 -3.28 -1.63 5.17
CA ASP A 51 -2.92 -1.61 6.59
C ASP A 51 -3.30 -2.97 7.17
N CYS A 52 -2.38 -3.94 7.07
CA CYS A 52 -2.62 -5.30 7.52
C CYS A 52 -2.60 -5.37 9.04
N ARG A 53 -3.44 -6.23 9.64
CA ARG A 53 -3.31 -6.58 11.05
C ARG A 53 -1.91 -7.16 11.33
N LEU A 54 -1.32 -6.79 12.46
CA LEU A 54 0.05 -7.15 12.82
C LEU A 54 0.11 -8.17 13.95
N ALA A 55 1.14 -9.00 13.92
CA ALA A 55 1.53 -9.87 15.01
C ALA A 55 2.35 -9.09 16.06
N PRO A 56 2.29 -9.50 17.35
CA PRO A 56 1.64 -10.71 17.86
C PRO A 56 0.12 -10.62 18.10
N GLU A 57 -0.48 -9.44 18.00
CA GLU A 57 -1.89 -9.18 18.32
C GLU A 57 -2.84 -9.94 17.39
N ALA A 58 -2.48 -10.03 16.10
CA ALA A 58 -3.15 -10.83 15.09
C ALA A 58 -2.17 -11.85 14.51
N ARG A 59 -2.33 -13.11 14.91
CA ARG A 59 -1.50 -14.21 14.43
C ARG A 59 -1.81 -14.56 12.98
N PHE A 60 -0.87 -15.25 12.34
CA PHE A 60 -1.10 -15.87 11.03
C PHE A 60 -2.42 -16.69 11.04
N PRO A 61 -3.28 -16.56 10.01
CA PRO A 61 -3.05 -15.92 8.71
C PRO A 61 -3.54 -14.46 8.56
N ALA A 62 -3.91 -13.78 9.64
CA ALA A 62 -4.66 -12.51 9.61
C ALA A 62 -4.11 -11.46 8.62
N ALA A 63 -2.81 -11.19 8.65
CA ALA A 63 -2.19 -10.18 7.78
C ALA A 63 -2.25 -10.52 6.28
N VAL A 64 -2.25 -11.81 5.94
CA VAL A 64 -2.33 -12.30 4.55
C VAL A 64 -3.76 -12.23 4.04
N GLU A 65 -4.74 -12.47 4.90
CA GLU A 65 -6.17 -12.33 4.57
C GLU A 65 -6.58 -10.87 4.34
N ASP A 66 -5.84 -9.91 4.91
CA ASP A 66 -6.10 -8.48 4.75
C ASP A 66 -5.53 -7.91 3.43
N ALA A 67 -4.60 -8.63 2.78
CA ALA A 67 -3.87 -8.18 1.58
C ALA A 67 -4.63 -8.46 0.27
#